data_AF-A0AAU6X4P7-F1
#
_entry.id   AF-A0AAU6X4P7-F1
#
_cell.length_a   1.000
_cell.length_b   1.000
_cell.length_c   1.000
_cell.angle_alpha   90.00
_cell.angle_beta   90.00
_cell.angle_gamma   90.00
#
_symmetry.space_group_name_H-M   'P 1'
#
loop_
_entity.id
_entity.type
_entity.pdbx_description
1 polymer ?
#
loop_
_entity_poly.entity_id
_entity_poly.type
_entity_poly.pdbx_seq_one_letter_code
_entity_poly.pdbx_strand_id
1 'polypeptide(L)'
;MKLYFLLITFLLLSCKKEGSDTLLSKQMVGRWQMTSYGGGFDGRVYRTSPDSVVILFKADETYQRFIEGRIANTGKYQLGQAQSIL
;
A
#
# COMPACT_ATOMS: atom_id res chain seq x y z
N MET A 1 35.41 31.90 9.90
CA MET A 1 35.30 30.41 9.90
C MET A 1 34.00 29.84 10.46
N LYS A 2 33.23 30.55 11.32
CA LYS A 2 31.97 30.02 11.89
C LYS A 2 30.75 30.05 10.95
N LEU A 3 30.78 30.84 9.87
CA LEU A 3 29.66 31.02 8.94
C LEU A 3 29.46 29.81 8.00
N TYR A 4 30.55 29.18 7.57
CA TYR A 4 30.50 28.03 6.65
C TYR A 4 29.88 26.77 7.29
N PHE A 5 30.02 26.62 8.61
CA PHE A 5 29.47 25.49 9.34
C PHE A 5 27.92 25.51 9.39
N LEU A 6 27.32 26.70 9.36
CA LEU A 6 25.87 26.91 9.38
C LEU A 6 25.21 26.66 8.02
N LEU A 7 25.96 26.83 6.93
CA LEU A 7 25.47 26.60 5.57
C LEU A 7 25.35 25.10 5.25
N ILE A 8 26.26 24.29 5.80
CA ILE A 8 26.31 22.83 5.58
C ILE A 8 25.18 22.12 6.32
N THR A 9 24.81 22.57 7.53
CA THR A 9 23.70 21.97 8.30
C THR A 9 22.34 22.25 7.67
N PHE A 10 22.16 23.37 6.98
CA PHE A 10 20.91 23.71 6.30
C PHE A 10 20.66 22.83 5.04
N LEU A 11 21.74 22.41 4.37
CA LEU A 11 21.66 21.53 3.19
C LEU A 11 21.28 20.09 3.56
N LEU A 12 21.69 19.61 4.74
CA LEU A 12 21.34 18.27 5.22
C LEU A 12 19.90 18.14 5.73
N LEU A 13 19.23 19.25 6.04
CA LEU A 13 17.82 19.26 6.47
C LEU A 13 16.83 19.27 5.29
N SER A 14 17.30 19.42 4.05
CA SER A 14 16.46 19.37 2.84
C SER A 14 16.28 17.97 2.26
N CYS A 15 16.46 16.91 3.05
CA CYS A 15 16.03 15.57 2.67
C CYS A 15 14.50 15.47 2.77
N LYS A 16 13.79 16.04 1.79
CA LYS A 16 12.37 15.75 1.59
C LYS A 16 12.27 14.31 1.07
N LYS A 17 11.73 13.42 1.90
CA LYS A 17 11.25 12.11 1.45
C LYS A 17 10.25 12.38 0.32
N GLU A 18 10.61 12.04 -0.90
CA GLU A 18 9.69 12.06 -2.03
C GLU A 18 8.50 11.18 -1.65
N GLY A 19 7.37 11.84 -1.38
CA GLY A 19 6.11 11.15 -1.18
C GLY A 19 5.85 10.32 -2.42
N SER A 20 5.48 9.06 -2.24
CA SER A 20 5.07 8.16 -3.32
C SER A 20 3.73 8.60 -3.89
N ASP A 21 3.64 9.83 -4.40
CA ASP A 21 2.57 10.36 -5.24
C ASP A 21 2.74 9.80 -6.66
N THR A 22 2.97 8.49 -6.75
CA THR A 22 2.97 7.78 -8.02
C THR A 22 1.53 7.61 -8.46
N LEU A 23 1.26 7.69 -9.77
CA LEU A 23 -0.08 7.48 -10.33
C LEU A 23 -0.72 6.14 -9.85
N LEU A 24 0.13 5.16 -9.54
CA LEU A 24 -0.23 3.87 -8.95
C LEU A 24 -0.85 4.00 -7.55
N SER A 25 -0.35 4.88 -6.68
CA SER A 25 -0.89 5.06 -5.33
C SER A 25 -2.33 5.59 -5.38
N LYS A 26 -2.60 6.52 -6.30
CA LYS A 26 -3.94 7.05 -6.56
C LYS A 26 -4.90 5.99 -7.10
N GLN A 27 -4.43 5.09 -7.97
CA GLN A 27 -5.24 3.99 -8.51
C GLN A 27 -5.58 2.91 -7.47
N MET A 28 -4.75 2.75 -6.43
CA MET A 28 -4.98 1.73 -5.40
C MET A 28 -6.09 2.13 -4.42
N VAL A 29 -6.26 3.43 -4.16
CA VAL A 29 -7.27 3.95 -3.22
C VAL A 29 -8.66 3.59 -3.70
N GLY A 30 -9.44 2.94 -2.83
CA GLY A 30 -10.79 2.50 -3.15
C GLY A 30 -11.18 1.20 -2.47
N ARG A 31 -12.39 0.75 -2.79
CA ARG A 31 -12.98 -0.49 -2.27
C ARG A 31 -12.74 -1.62 -3.28
N TRP A 32 -12.05 -2.65 -2.82
CA TRP A 32 -11.71 -3.84 -3.59
C TRP A 32 -12.45 -5.04 -3.03
N GLN A 33 -13.09 -5.81 -3.90
CA GLN A 33 -13.77 -7.04 -3.55
C GLN A 33 -12.97 -8.23 -4.04
N MET A 34 -12.73 -9.21 -3.18
CA MET A 34 -12.12 -10.46 -3.58
C MET A 34 -13.11 -11.25 -4.44
N THR A 35 -12.74 -11.53 -5.69
CA THR A 35 -13.55 -12.30 -6.65
C THR A 35 -13.15 -13.78 -6.70
N SER A 36 -11.89 -14.07 -6.42
CA SER A 36 -11.32 -15.42 -6.45
C SER A 36 -10.04 -15.53 -5.63
N TYR A 37 -9.66 -16.75 -5.26
CA TYR A 37 -8.38 -17.07 -4.62
C TYR A 37 -7.81 -18.37 -5.17
N GLY A 38 -6.48 -18.51 -5.17
CA GLY A 38 -5.81 -19.75 -5.54
C GLY A 38 -5.70 -20.71 -4.35
N GLY A 39 -5.82 -22.02 -4.59
CA GLY A 39 -5.61 -23.07 -3.57
C GLY A 39 -4.14 -23.39 -3.27
N GLY A 40 -3.21 -22.63 -3.86
CA GLY A 40 -1.78 -22.84 -3.68
C GLY A 40 -1.31 -24.08 -4.42
N PHE A 41 -0.99 -25.15 -3.68
CA PHE A 41 -0.36 -26.36 -4.22
C PHE A 41 -1.27 -27.18 -5.14
N ASP A 42 -2.59 -27.05 -5.03
CA ASP A 42 -3.52 -27.77 -5.91
C ASP A 42 -3.68 -27.12 -7.30
N GLY A 43 -3.15 -25.90 -7.48
CA GLY A 43 -3.24 -25.12 -8.72
C GLY A 43 -4.66 -24.66 -9.10
N ARG A 44 -5.65 -24.86 -8.23
CA ARG A 44 -7.06 -24.52 -8.53
C ARG A 44 -7.35 -23.08 -8.16
N VAL A 45 -8.28 -22.48 -8.89
CA VAL A 45 -8.85 -21.16 -8.57
C VAL A 45 -10.27 -21.35 -8.06
N TYR A 46 -10.53 -20.85 -6.87
CA TYR A 46 -11.83 -20.89 -6.23
C TYR A 46 -12.50 -19.53 -6.34
N ARG A 47 -13.81 -19.54 -6.65
CA ARG A 47 -14.61 -18.32 -6.68
C ARG A 47 -15.05 -17.95 -5.28
N THR A 48 -15.04 -16.65 -5.02
CA THR A 48 -15.44 -16.08 -3.75
C THR A 48 -16.90 -15.63 -3.82
N SER A 49 -17.68 -15.86 -2.75
CA SER A 49 -19.03 -15.31 -2.64
C SER A 49 -18.97 -13.78 -2.69
N PRO A 50 -19.98 -13.10 -3.28
CA PRO A 50 -20.14 -11.67 -3.12
C PRO A 50 -20.01 -11.25 -1.65
N ASP A 51 -19.29 -10.15 -1.39
CA ASP A 51 -19.08 -9.54 -0.07
C ASP A 51 -18.37 -10.36 1.02
N SER A 52 -17.82 -11.54 0.71
CA SER A 52 -17.18 -12.34 1.76
C SER A 52 -15.86 -11.71 2.25
N VAL A 53 -15.07 -11.12 1.35
CA VAL A 53 -13.85 -10.39 1.68
C VAL A 53 -13.76 -9.10 0.86
N VAL A 54 -13.68 -7.98 1.56
CA VAL A 54 -13.53 -6.64 0.98
C VAL A 54 -12.35 -5.93 1.63
N ILE A 55 -11.58 -5.17 0.86
CA ILE A 55 -10.47 -4.34 1.36
C ILE A 55 -10.69 -2.90 0.90
N LEU A 56 -10.65 -1.96 1.83
CA LEU A 56 -10.69 -0.52 1.56
C LEU A 56 -9.29 0.06 1.77
N PHE A 57 -8.65 0.52 0.71
CA PHE A 57 -7.40 1.27 0.77
C PHE A 57 -7.71 2.76 0.80
N LYS A 58 -7.10 3.49 1.74
CA LYS A 58 -7.31 4.92 1.96
C LYS A 58 -6.07 5.70 1.52
N ALA A 59 -6.29 6.97 1.17
CA ALA A 59 -5.23 7.86 0.71
C ALA A 59 -4.15 8.19 1.78
N ASP A 60 -4.42 7.89 3.06
CA ASP A 60 -3.51 8.09 4.19
C ASP A 60 -2.59 6.87 4.46
N GLU A 61 -2.41 6.00 3.46
CA GLU A 61 -1.62 4.76 3.55
C GLU A 61 -2.18 3.74 4.56
N THR A 62 -3.45 3.85 4.95
CA THR A 62 -4.13 2.86 5.79
C THR A 62 -5.09 1.98 5.00
N TYR A 63 -5.36 0.78 5.52
CA TYR A 63 -6.35 -0.12 4.96
C TYR A 63 -7.31 -0.65 6.03
N GLN A 64 -8.51 -1.03 5.60
CA GLN A 64 -9.47 -1.80 6.39
C GLN A 64 -9.88 -3.04 5.61
N ARG A 65 -9.80 -4.21 6.25
CA ARG A 65 -10.27 -5.47 5.71
C ARG A 65 -11.58 -5.85 6.38
N PHE A 66 -12.56 -6.21 5.57
CA PHE A 66 -13.86 -6.69 5.99
C PHE A 66 -13.99 -8.18 5.65
N ILE A 67 -14.56 -8.94 6.57
CA ILE A 67 -15.03 -10.32 6.35
C ILE A 67 -16.50 -10.34 6.70
N GLU A 68 -17.34 -10.78 5.77
CA GLU A 68 -18.80 -10.84 5.96
C GLU A 68 -19.38 -9.49 6.44
N GLY A 69 -18.90 -8.39 5.85
CA GLY A 69 -19.33 -7.02 6.18
C GLY A 69 -18.80 -6.45 7.51
N ARG A 70 -18.07 -7.22 8.33
CA ARG A 70 -17.50 -6.75 9.60
C ARG A 70 -16.02 -6.44 9.44
N ILE A 71 -15.53 -5.40 10.11
CA ILE A 71 -14.09 -5.09 10.15
C ILE A 71 -13.36 -6.25 10.83
N ALA A 72 -12.51 -6.93 10.08
CA ALA A 72 -11.68 -8.02 10.55
C ALA A 72 -10.25 -7.57 10.87
N ASN A 73 -9.71 -6.61 10.10
CA ASN A 73 -8.36 -6.10 10.31
C ASN A 73 -8.22 -4.66 9.81
N THR A 74 -7.27 -3.92 10.39
CA THR A 74 -6.88 -2.58 9.95
C THR A 74 -5.36 -2.44 10.06
N GLY A 75 -4.75 -1.69 9.16
CA GLY A 75 -3.30 -1.47 9.23
C GLY A 75 -2.81 -0.41 8.27
N LYS A 76 -1.49 -0.34 8.11
CA LYS A 76 -0.83 0.48 7.10
C LYS A 76 -0.38 -0.39 5.92
N TYR A 77 -0.30 0.22 4.73
CA TYR A 77 0.24 -0.42 3.54
C TYR A 77 1.27 0.48 2.87
N GLN A 78 2.17 -0.13 2.11
CA GLN A 78 3.13 0.57 1.27
C GLN A 78 3.21 -0.14 -0.07
N LEU A 79 3.30 0.63 -1.15
CA LEU A 79 3.49 0.09 -2.50
C LEU A 79 4.99 0.01 -2.80
N GLY A 80 5.45 -1.18 -3.16
CA GLY A 80 6.80 -1.42 -3.65
C GLY A 80 6.77 -1.81 -5.13
N GLN A 81 7.83 -1.49 -5.86
CA GLN A 81 8.04 -2.10 -7.17
C GLN A 81 8.51 -3.55 -6.99
N ALA A 82 7.87 -4.48 -7.69
CA ALA A 82 8.38 -5.83 -7.79
C ALA A 82 9.61 -5.82 -8.70
N GLN A 83 10.76 -6.26 -8.19
CA GLN A 83 11.91 -6.58 -9.05
C GLN A 83 11.62 -7.90 -9.76
N SER A 84 11.56 -7.86 -11.08
CA SER A 84 11.48 -9.07 -11.89
C SER A 84 12.89 -9.65 -12.04
N ILE A 85 13.05 -10.91 -11.67
CA ILE A 85 14.26 -11.70 -11.92
C ILE A 85 14.01 -12.45 -13.23
N LEU A 86 14.09 -11.72 -14.34
CA LEU A 86 14.01 -12.27 -15.69
C LEU A 86 15.35 -12.05 -16.39
#